data_AF-A0A452Z3D2-F1
#
_entry.id   AF-A0A452Z3D2-F1
#
_cell.length_a   1.000
_cell.length_b   1.000
_cell.length_c   1.000
_cell.angle_alpha   90.00
_cell.angle_beta   90.00
_cell.angle_gamma   90.00
#
_symmetry.space_group_name_H-M   'P 1'
#
loop_
_entity.id
_entity.type
_entity.pdbx_description
1 polymer ?
#
loop_
_entity_poly.entity_id
_entity_poly.type
_entity_poly.pdbx_seq_one_letter_code
_entity_poly.pdbx_strand_id
1 'polypeptide(L)'
;MASFILGLVELGVSAAVHLLFGFYVFSTAVAADISQAAAASGCPLLRRPPPAAGLVDVAAAAEEDDERRGVVLDGSPPPIVLVHGIFGFGKGRLGGMSYFAGAEKKDDRVLVPDLGSLTSIHDRARELFYYLKGGQVDYGVEHSQVYGHTRFGRIYETGHYPVWDEQNPVHFVGHSAGAQVVRVLHQMLAEKAFPGHDTSEDWVLSLTSLSGALNGTTRTYYDGMLYVLT
;
A
#
# COMPACT_ATOMS: atom_id res chain seq x y z
N MET A 1 -32.25 37.78 -4.07
CA MET A 1 -32.87 36.47 -4.41
C MET A 1 -32.21 35.82 -5.62
N ALA A 2 -32.11 36.48 -6.78
CA ALA A 2 -31.49 35.91 -7.99
C ALA A 2 -30.02 35.47 -7.81
N SER A 3 -29.19 36.29 -7.16
CA SER A 3 -27.77 35.96 -6.89
C SER A 3 -27.59 34.74 -5.95
N PHE A 4 -28.48 34.59 -4.97
CA PHE A 4 -28.49 33.43 -4.06
C PHE A 4 -28.88 32.13 -4.79
N ILE A 5 -29.90 32.20 -5.67
CA ILE A 5 -30.32 31.06 -6.49
C ILE A 5 -29.21 30.65 -7.46
N LEU A 6 -28.54 31.62 -8.10
CA LEU A 6 -27.43 31.36 -9.01
C LEU A 6 -26.27 30.63 -8.29
N GLY A 7 -25.93 31.05 -7.07
CA GLY A 7 -24.89 30.39 -6.26
C GLY A 7 -25.26 28.96 -5.84
N LEU A 8 -26.52 28.68 -5.53
CA LEU A 8 -26.98 27.31 -5.25
C LEU A 8 -26.92 26.42 -6.50
N VAL A 9 -27.25 26.96 -7.67
CA VAL A 9 -27.14 26.23 -8.95
C VAL A 9 -25.67 25.94 -9.27
N GLU A 10 -24.78 26.92 -9.12
CA GLU A 10 -23.34 26.74 -9.32
C GLU A 10 -22.76 25.68 -8.38
N LEU A 11 -23.12 25.74 -7.09
CA LEU A 11 -22.72 24.73 -6.11
C LEU A 11 -23.25 23.35 -6.49
N GLY A 12 -24.51 23.25 -6.91
CA GLY A 12 -25.12 22.00 -7.34
C GLY A 12 -24.45 21.39 -8.57
N VAL A 13 -24.19 22.21 -9.59
CA VAL A 13 -23.49 21.76 -10.82
C VAL A 13 -22.06 21.37 -10.50
N SER A 14 -21.34 22.18 -9.71
CA SER A 14 -19.97 21.86 -9.28
C SER A 14 -19.92 20.55 -8.49
N ALA A 15 -20.80 20.36 -7.50
CA ALA A 15 -20.88 19.13 -6.73
C ALA A 15 -21.20 17.91 -7.63
N ALA A 16 -22.16 18.05 -8.55
CA ALA A 16 -22.51 16.99 -9.49
C ALA A 16 -21.34 16.61 -10.40
N VAL A 17 -20.61 17.59 -10.94
CA VAL A 17 -19.42 17.36 -11.78
C VAL A 17 -18.35 16.60 -11.00
N HIS A 18 -18.02 17.03 -9.78
CA HIS A 18 -16.98 16.38 -8.97
C HIS A 18 -17.40 14.96 -8.54
N LEU A 19 -18.67 14.75 -8.17
CA LEU A 19 -19.19 13.44 -7.79
C LEU A 19 -19.20 12.47 -8.98
N LEU A 20 -19.69 12.91 -10.15
CA LEU A 20 -19.73 12.07 -11.35
C LEU A 20 -18.33 11.76 -11.87
N PHE A 21 -17.44 12.76 -11.88
CA PHE A 21 -16.05 12.55 -12.28
C PHE A 21 -15.32 11.62 -11.31
N GLY A 22 -15.49 11.82 -9.99
CA GLY A 22 -14.94 10.94 -8.98
C GLY A 22 -15.46 9.50 -9.11
N PHE A 23 -16.77 9.33 -9.33
CA PHE A 23 -17.37 8.02 -9.57
C PHE A 23 -16.84 7.37 -10.86
N TYR A 24 -16.66 8.13 -11.93
CA TYR A 24 -16.09 7.64 -13.18
C TYR A 24 -14.63 7.15 -12.99
N VAL A 25 -13.78 7.96 -12.36
CA VAL A 25 -12.38 7.59 -12.09
C VAL A 25 -12.32 6.36 -11.19
N PHE A 26 -13.11 6.33 -10.12
CA PHE A 26 -13.15 5.20 -9.19
C PHE A 26 -13.66 3.92 -9.86
N SER A 27 -14.76 3.99 -10.62
CA SER A 27 -15.35 2.82 -11.28
C SER A 27 -14.44 2.23 -12.37
N THR A 28 -13.76 3.09 -13.13
CA THR A 28 -12.78 2.64 -14.14
C THR A 28 -11.55 2.00 -13.50
N ALA A 29 -11.05 2.56 -12.41
CA ALA A 29 -9.96 1.99 -11.62
C ALA A 29 -10.31 0.60 -11.04
N VAL A 30 -11.49 0.47 -10.41
CA VAL A 30 -11.97 -0.80 -9.86
C VAL A 30 -12.17 -1.84 -10.96
N ALA A 31 -12.72 -1.44 -12.11
CA ALA A 31 -12.90 -2.34 -13.25
C ALA A 31 -11.55 -2.88 -13.79
N ALA A 32 -10.51 -2.04 -13.83
CA ALA A 32 -9.17 -2.45 -14.22
C ALA A 32 -8.59 -3.50 -13.25
N ASP A 33 -8.68 -3.25 -11.94
CA ASP A 33 -8.18 -4.18 -10.91
C ASP A 33 -8.94 -5.53 -10.94
N ILE A 34 -10.27 -5.50 -11.12
CA ILE A 34 -11.07 -6.72 -11.28
C ILE A 34 -10.63 -7.51 -12.52
N SER A 35 -10.40 -6.81 -13.63
CA SER A 35 -9.93 -7.42 -14.89
C SER A 35 -8.57 -8.10 -14.71
N GLN A 36 -7.63 -7.44 -14.03
CA GLN A 36 -6.31 -7.99 -13.73
C GLN A 36 -6.41 -9.21 -12.79
N ALA A 37 -7.22 -9.13 -11.73
CA ALA A 37 -7.45 -10.25 -10.83
C ALA A 37 -8.07 -11.45 -11.56
N ALA A 38 -9.03 -11.22 -12.45
CA ALA A 38 -9.64 -12.25 -13.29
C ALA A 38 -8.64 -12.90 -14.26
N ALA A 39 -7.77 -12.10 -14.89
CA ALA A 39 -6.71 -12.58 -15.78
C ALA A 39 -5.69 -13.45 -15.01
N ALA A 40 -5.30 -13.03 -13.80
CA ALA A 40 -4.40 -13.79 -12.92
C ALA A 40 -5.02 -15.10 -12.40
N SER A 41 -6.35 -15.20 -12.35
CA SER A 41 -7.08 -16.38 -11.87
C SER A 41 -7.10 -17.55 -12.86
N GLY A 42 -6.55 -17.38 -14.09
CA GLY A 42 -6.46 -18.45 -15.09
C GLY A 42 -7.81 -18.93 -15.67
N CYS A 43 -8.91 -18.21 -15.43
CA CYS A 43 -10.24 -18.59 -15.90
C CYS A 43 -10.40 -18.35 -17.42
N PRO A 44 -10.59 -19.39 -18.26
CA PRO A 44 -10.63 -19.23 -19.73
C PRO A 44 -11.79 -18.37 -20.24
N LEU A 45 -12.86 -18.24 -19.45
CA LEU A 45 -14.09 -17.51 -19.81
C LEU A 45 -13.94 -15.98 -19.71
N LEU A 46 -12.89 -15.48 -19.07
CA LEU A 46 -12.62 -14.04 -18.87
C LEU A 46 -11.39 -13.56 -19.67
N ARG A 47 -10.87 -14.39 -20.58
CA ARG A 47 -9.72 -14.05 -21.42
C ARG A 47 -10.14 -12.99 -22.45
N ARG A 48 -9.48 -11.82 -22.42
CA ARG A 48 -9.75 -10.71 -23.34
C ARG A 48 -9.61 -11.18 -24.80
N PRO A 49 -10.57 -10.89 -25.69
CA PRO A 49 -10.38 -11.12 -27.13
C PRO A 49 -9.29 -10.18 -27.68
N PRO A 50 -8.55 -10.58 -28.73
CA PRO A 50 -7.49 -9.75 -29.28
C PRO A 50 -8.06 -8.43 -29.84
N PRO A 51 -7.36 -7.31 -29.67
CA PRO A 51 -7.83 -6.02 -30.16
C PRO A 51 -7.86 -5.99 -31.69
N ALA A 52 -8.90 -5.38 -32.25
CA ALA A 52 -8.96 -5.04 -33.68
C ALA A 52 -7.85 -4.02 -34.01
N ALA A 53 -7.12 -4.25 -35.10
CA ALA A 53 -6.02 -3.41 -35.54
C ALA A 53 -6.47 -1.95 -35.70
N GLY A 54 -5.85 -1.03 -34.94
CA GLY A 54 -6.02 0.41 -35.16
C GLY A 54 -6.11 1.34 -33.94
N LEU A 55 -5.96 0.85 -32.71
CA LEU A 55 -5.88 1.71 -31.52
C LEU A 55 -4.60 1.37 -30.74
N VAL A 56 -3.78 2.39 -30.49
CA VAL A 56 -2.53 2.27 -29.73
C VAL A 56 -2.90 1.96 -28.28
N ASP A 57 -2.72 0.70 -27.87
CA ASP A 57 -2.94 0.25 -26.50
C ASP A 57 -1.87 0.88 -25.59
N VAL A 58 -2.24 1.92 -24.84
CA VAL A 58 -1.41 2.48 -23.74
C VAL A 58 -1.32 1.49 -22.57
N ALA A 59 -2.09 0.39 -22.61
CA ALA A 59 -2.09 -0.68 -21.62
C ALA A 59 -1.02 -1.76 -21.86
N ALA A 60 -0.33 -1.76 -23.01
CA ALA A 60 0.67 -2.77 -23.35
C ALA A 60 2.10 -2.44 -22.85
N ALA A 61 2.29 -1.37 -22.08
CA ALA A 61 3.59 -0.97 -21.52
C ALA A 61 3.76 -1.29 -20.02
N ALA A 62 2.83 -2.06 -19.42
CA ALA A 62 2.89 -2.40 -18.00
C ALA A 62 3.29 -3.87 -17.73
N GLU A 63 3.63 -4.62 -18.77
CA GLU A 63 4.23 -5.95 -18.65
C GLU A 63 5.66 -5.89 -19.21
N GLU A 64 6.55 -5.23 -18.47
CA GLU A 64 7.99 -5.50 -18.57
C GLU A 64 8.47 -5.92 -17.18
N ASP A 65 8.60 -7.24 -17.03
CA ASP A 65 9.56 -7.97 -16.21
C ASP A 65 10.03 -7.29 -14.91
N ASP A 66 9.43 -7.72 -13.79
CA ASP A 66 10.05 -7.67 -12.46
C ASP A 66 11.10 -8.78 -12.30
N GLU A 67 11.98 -8.94 -13.30
CA GLU A 67 13.24 -9.66 -13.18
C GLU A 67 14.39 -8.65 -13.20
N ARG A 68 14.60 -7.93 -12.09
CA ARG A 68 15.84 -7.13 -11.92
C ARG A 68 16.48 -7.34 -10.55
N ARG A 69 17.42 -8.29 -10.57
CA ARG A 69 18.70 -8.39 -9.82
C ARG A 69 18.71 -7.70 -8.45
N GLY A 70 18.79 -8.50 -7.39
CA GLY A 70 19.21 -8.05 -6.06
C GLY A 70 20.43 -7.16 -6.16
N VAL A 71 20.25 -5.88 -5.83
CA VAL A 71 21.30 -4.88 -5.95
C VAL A 71 22.06 -4.85 -4.63
N VAL A 72 23.25 -5.44 -4.62
CA VAL A 72 24.26 -5.16 -3.60
C VAL A 72 24.82 -3.78 -3.91
N LEU A 73 24.59 -2.80 -3.05
CA LEU A 73 25.07 -1.44 -3.27
C LEU A 73 25.91 -0.94 -2.11
N ASP A 74 27.22 -1.16 -2.22
CA ASP A 74 28.18 -0.44 -1.42
C ASP A 74 28.16 1.06 -1.81
N GLY A 75 27.88 1.95 -0.86
CA GLY A 75 27.96 3.41 -1.02
C GLY A 75 26.73 4.18 -1.52
N SER A 76 25.54 3.55 -1.61
CA SER A 76 24.33 4.22 -2.12
C SER A 76 23.30 4.53 -1.01
N PRO A 77 22.53 5.63 -1.10
CA PRO A 77 21.73 6.12 0.03
C PRO A 77 20.57 5.17 0.38
N PRO A 78 20.33 4.81 1.66
CA PRO A 78 19.25 3.93 2.09
C PRO A 78 17.90 4.16 1.37
N PRO A 79 17.16 3.10 0.97
CA PRO A 79 15.90 3.26 0.26
C PRO A 79 14.84 3.93 1.15
N ILE A 80 13.83 4.52 0.49
CA ILE A 80 12.71 5.17 1.17
C ILE A 80 11.46 4.32 0.95
N VAL A 81 10.79 3.94 2.04
CA VAL A 81 9.55 3.14 1.98
C VAL A 81 8.37 4.02 2.37
N LEU A 82 7.46 4.25 1.42
CA LEU A 82 6.26 5.06 1.61
C LEU A 82 5.09 4.17 2.06
N VAL A 83 4.66 4.34 3.31
CA VAL A 83 3.62 3.49 3.93
C VAL A 83 2.31 4.25 3.98
N HIS A 84 1.31 3.77 3.22
CA HIS A 84 0.02 4.43 3.08
C HIS A 84 -0.83 4.37 4.35
N GLY A 85 -1.92 5.15 4.41
CA GLY A 85 -2.86 5.18 5.53
C GLY A 85 -3.96 4.13 5.44
N ILE A 86 -5.05 4.38 6.17
CA ILE A 86 -6.34 3.73 5.93
C ILE A 86 -6.85 4.10 4.52
N PHE A 87 -7.53 3.17 3.84
CA PHE A 87 -7.98 3.33 2.44
C PHE A 87 -6.86 3.63 1.42
N GLY A 88 -5.60 3.47 1.82
CA GLY A 88 -4.48 3.57 0.90
C GLY A 88 -4.25 2.29 0.11
N PHE A 89 -3.38 2.39 -0.88
CA PHE A 89 -3.08 1.32 -1.81
C PHE A 89 -1.63 1.45 -2.30
N GLY A 90 -1.00 0.33 -2.64
CA GLY A 90 0.37 0.32 -3.15
C GLY A 90 0.46 0.53 -4.66
N LYS A 91 1.70 0.44 -5.19
CA LYS A 91 1.97 0.55 -6.63
C LYS A 91 1.18 -0.49 -7.42
N GLY A 92 0.60 -0.08 -8.55
CA GLY A 92 -0.14 -0.97 -9.46
C GLY A 92 -1.61 -1.20 -9.12
N ARG A 93 -2.11 -0.65 -8.01
CA ARG A 93 -3.53 -0.72 -7.62
C ARG A 93 -4.35 0.45 -8.18
N LEU A 94 -5.68 0.28 -8.16
CA LEU A 94 -6.67 1.24 -8.64
C LEU A 94 -6.32 1.75 -10.04
N GLY A 95 -6.12 0.85 -10.99
CA GLY A 95 -5.80 1.20 -12.38
C GLY A 95 -4.45 1.90 -12.57
N GLY A 96 -3.49 1.67 -11.67
CA GLY A 96 -2.17 2.28 -11.72
C GLY A 96 -2.10 3.71 -11.19
N MET A 97 -3.13 4.16 -10.47
CA MET A 97 -3.08 5.41 -9.72
C MET A 97 -1.99 5.35 -8.65
N SER A 98 -1.46 6.52 -8.29
CA SER A 98 -0.45 6.64 -7.23
C SER A 98 -1.05 7.31 -6.00
N TYR A 99 -1.04 6.59 -4.88
CA TYR A 99 -1.46 7.14 -3.58
C TYR A 99 -0.55 8.30 -3.13
N PHE A 100 0.73 8.25 -3.47
CA PHE A 100 1.74 9.25 -3.14
C PHE A 100 2.02 10.24 -4.28
N ALA A 101 1.04 10.45 -5.17
CA ALA A 101 1.10 11.41 -6.27
C ALA A 101 2.33 11.24 -7.20
N GLY A 102 2.82 10.02 -7.35
CA GLY A 102 3.93 9.66 -8.24
C GLY A 102 5.32 9.86 -7.63
N ALA A 103 5.43 10.03 -6.32
CA ALA A 103 6.72 10.11 -5.62
C ALA A 103 7.61 8.89 -5.92
N GLU A 104 7.01 7.72 -6.08
CA GLU A 104 7.68 6.46 -6.41
C GLU A 104 8.22 6.38 -7.84
N LYS A 105 7.85 7.31 -8.72
CA LYS A 105 8.38 7.39 -10.09
C LYS A 105 9.63 8.28 -10.18
N LYS A 106 10.06 8.87 -9.06
CA LYS A 106 11.20 9.79 -9.01
C LYS A 106 12.53 9.06 -8.87
N ASP A 107 12.53 7.89 -8.23
CA ASP A 107 13.71 7.09 -7.98
C ASP A 107 13.28 5.63 -7.70
N ASP A 108 13.97 4.65 -8.29
CA ASP A 108 13.66 3.23 -8.15
C ASP A 108 13.83 2.70 -6.72
N ARG A 109 14.52 3.46 -5.86
CA ARG A 109 14.73 3.15 -4.44
C ARG A 109 13.58 3.63 -3.55
N VAL A 110 12.55 4.25 -4.13
CA VAL A 110 11.33 4.63 -3.44
C VAL A 110 10.31 3.50 -3.57
N LEU A 111 10.15 2.75 -2.49
CA LEU A 111 9.27 1.58 -2.43
C LEU A 111 7.89 1.97 -1.91
N VAL A 112 6.83 1.42 -2.51
CA VAL A 112 5.43 1.69 -2.11
C VAL A 112 4.69 0.37 -1.90
N PRO A 113 4.82 -0.24 -0.71
CA PRO A 113 4.16 -1.50 -0.39
C PRO A 113 2.63 -1.39 -0.53
N ASP A 114 2.03 -2.43 -1.10
CA ASP A 114 0.57 -2.64 -1.10
C ASP A 114 0.15 -3.45 0.12
N LEU A 115 -0.15 -2.76 1.22
CA LEU A 115 -0.61 -3.36 2.47
C LEU A 115 -2.14 -3.39 2.53
N GLY A 116 -2.71 -4.20 3.41
CA GLY A 116 -4.15 -4.18 3.64
C GLY A 116 -4.64 -2.77 4.03
N SER A 117 -5.60 -2.23 3.27
CA SER A 117 -6.08 -0.85 3.43
C SER A 117 -6.96 -0.64 4.66
N LEU A 118 -7.52 -1.74 5.19
CA LEU A 118 -8.43 -1.80 6.35
C LEU A 118 -8.03 -2.88 7.35
N THR A 119 -6.84 -3.49 7.21
CA THR A 119 -6.34 -4.48 8.15
C THR A 119 -5.76 -3.82 9.39
N SER A 120 -5.53 -4.62 10.45
CA SER A 120 -4.99 -4.15 11.72
C SER A 120 -3.59 -3.55 11.53
N ILE A 121 -3.18 -2.64 12.43
CA ILE A 121 -1.82 -2.08 12.40
C ILE A 121 -0.77 -3.17 12.57
N HIS A 122 -1.05 -4.16 13.43
CA HIS A 122 -0.22 -5.35 13.63
C HIS A 122 -0.01 -6.12 12.31
N ASP A 123 -1.08 -6.46 11.61
CA ASP A 123 -1.01 -7.24 10.37
C ASP A 123 -0.26 -6.49 9.27
N ARG A 124 -0.52 -5.20 9.15
CA ARG A 124 0.18 -4.33 8.19
C ARG A 124 1.68 -4.24 8.50
N ALA A 125 2.07 -4.26 9.77
CA ALA A 125 3.49 -4.27 10.16
C ALA A 125 4.16 -5.59 9.76
N ARG A 126 3.46 -6.72 9.96
CA ARG A 126 3.92 -8.04 9.49
C ARG A 126 4.04 -8.09 7.97
N GLU A 127 3.01 -7.65 7.25
CA GLU A 127 3.02 -7.55 5.78
C GLU A 127 4.18 -6.68 5.27
N LEU A 128 4.43 -5.53 5.92
CA LEU A 128 5.51 -4.63 5.57
C LEU A 128 6.89 -5.28 5.74
N PHE A 129 7.10 -6.03 6.82
CA PHE A 129 8.34 -6.76 7.04
C PHE A 129 8.61 -7.75 5.89
N TYR A 130 7.65 -8.61 5.58
CA TYR A 130 7.82 -9.65 4.56
C TYR A 130 7.80 -9.08 3.13
N TYR A 131 7.15 -7.94 2.89
CA TYR A 131 7.28 -7.22 1.62
C TYR A 131 8.74 -6.81 1.35
N LEU A 132 9.45 -6.32 2.36
CA LEU A 132 10.86 -5.93 2.24
C LEU A 132 11.79 -7.14 2.26
N LYS A 133 11.66 -8.00 3.27
CA LYS A 133 12.61 -9.09 3.50
C LYS A 133 12.40 -10.30 2.58
N GLY A 134 11.16 -10.52 2.13
CA GLY A 134 10.74 -11.74 1.45
C GLY A 134 10.28 -12.82 2.43
N GLY A 135 9.56 -13.82 1.93
CA GLY A 135 8.99 -14.93 2.68
C GLY A 135 7.47 -14.90 2.79
N GLN A 136 6.92 -15.86 3.53
CA GLN A 136 5.48 -15.94 3.81
C GLN A 136 5.14 -15.06 5.01
N VAL A 137 4.12 -14.21 4.86
CA VAL A 137 3.61 -13.39 5.96
C VAL A 137 3.13 -14.29 7.09
N ASP A 138 3.73 -14.16 8.27
CA ASP A 138 3.29 -14.78 9.52
C ASP A 138 2.73 -13.70 10.45
N TYR A 139 1.41 -13.72 10.64
CA TYR A 139 0.71 -12.83 11.56
C TYR A 139 0.84 -13.27 13.03
N GLY A 140 1.48 -14.40 13.31
CA GLY A 140 1.69 -14.92 14.66
C GLY A 140 0.52 -15.77 15.15
N VAL A 141 0.86 -16.89 15.80
CA VAL A 141 -0.13 -17.88 16.29
C VAL A 141 -1.14 -17.26 17.23
N GLU A 142 -0.67 -16.55 18.26
CA GLU A 142 -1.52 -15.96 19.29
C GLU A 142 -2.44 -14.88 18.73
N HIS A 143 -1.89 -13.93 17.97
CA HIS A 143 -2.66 -12.85 17.35
C HIS A 143 -3.80 -13.40 16.48
N SER A 144 -3.48 -14.35 15.59
CA SER A 144 -4.46 -14.95 14.70
C SER A 144 -5.54 -15.75 15.43
N GLN A 145 -5.21 -16.41 16.54
CA GLN A 145 -6.19 -17.10 17.39
C GLN A 145 -7.10 -16.12 18.13
N VAL A 146 -6.54 -15.05 18.70
CA VAL A 146 -7.30 -14.03 19.45
C VAL A 146 -8.27 -13.27 18.55
N TYR A 147 -7.84 -12.89 17.34
CA TYR A 147 -8.63 -12.08 16.41
C TYR A 147 -9.36 -12.89 15.33
N GLY A 148 -9.21 -14.22 15.33
CA GLY A 148 -10.01 -15.12 14.51
C GLY A 148 -9.74 -15.03 13.00
N HIS A 149 -8.47 -14.91 12.60
CA HIS A 149 -8.07 -14.93 11.19
C HIS A 149 -6.95 -15.96 10.92
N THR A 150 -6.62 -16.17 9.65
CA THR A 150 -5.54 -17.09 9.27
C THR A 150 -4.19 -16.57 9.72
N ARG A 151 -3.33 -17.46 10.25
CA ARG A 151 -1.95 -17.14 10.67
C ARG A 151 -1.07 -16.69 9.52
N PHE A 152 -1.20 -17.33 8.36
CA PHE A 152 -0.33 -17.06 7.23
C PHE A 152 -1.05 -16.24 6.17
N GLY A 153 -0.33 -15.28 5.59
CA GLY A 153 -0.81 -14.39 4.54
C GLY A 153 -0.13 -14.64 3.19
N ARG A 154 0.09 -13.56 2.44
CA ARG A 154 0.73 -13.57 1.12
C ARG A 154 2.16 -14.12 1.21
N ILE A 155 2.63 -14.71 0.11
CA ILE A 155 4.02 -15.15 -0.05
C ILE A 155 4.73 -14.14 -0.96
N TYR A 156 5.84 -13.60 -0.49
CA TYR A 156 6.76 -12.78 -1.27
C TYR A 156 7.99 -13.63 -1.60
N GLU A 157 8.01 -14.27 -2.78
CA GLU A 157 9.12 -15.15 -3.20
C GLU A 157 10.47 -14.44 -3.12
N THR A 158 10.52 -13.18 -3.56
CA THR A 158 11.65 -12.28 -3.37
C THR A 158 11.18 -11.01 -2.67
N GLY A 159 11.86 -10.62 -1.60
CA GLY A 159 11.63 -9.33 -0.94
C GLY A 159 12.07 -8.17 -1.81
N HIS A 160 11.46 -6.99 -1.64
CA HIS A 160 11.84 -5.80 -2.40
C HIS A 160 13.16 -5.18 -1.91
N TYR A 161 13.63 -5.58 -0.72
CA TYR A 161 14.94 -5.24 -0.19
C TYR A 161 15.49 -6.37 0.72
N PRO A 162 15.88 -7.54 0.15
CA PRO A 162 16.23 -8.72 0.95
C PRO A 162 17.47 -8.55 1.82
N VAL A 163 18.37 -7.62 1.43
CA VAL A 163 19.59 -7.27 2.16
C VAL A 163 19.30 -6.41 3.41
N TRP A 164 18.04 -6.04 3.67
CA TRP A 164 17.66 -5.21 4.81
C TRP A 164 18.16 -5.77 6.15
N ASP A 165 19.02 -5.01 6.82
CA ASP A 165 19.60 -5.29 8.13
C ASP A 165 20.15 -4.00 8.77
N GLU A 166 20.91 -4.10 9.87
CA GLU A 166 21.51 -2.94 10.57
C GLU A 166 22.54 -2.19 9.71
N GLN A 167 23.23 -2.89 8.81
CA GLN A 167 24.22 -2.29 7.90
C GLN A 167 23.56 -1.71 6.64
N ASN A 168 22.35 -2.17 6.32
CA ASN A 168 21.53 -1.74 5.21
C ASN A 168 20.16 -1.25 5.71
N PRO A 169 20.10 -0.18 6.53
CA PRO A 169 18.84 0.24 7.14
C PRO A 169 17.94 0.98 6.15
N VAL A 170 16.71 1.28 6.55
CA VAL A 170 15.68 1.86 5.67
C VAL A 170 15.08 3.13 6.26
N HIS A 171 14.79 4.11 5.41
CA HIS A 171 13.98 5.28 5.76
C HIS A 171 12.50 4.99 5.50
N PHE A 172 11.65 5.25 6.49
CA PHE A 172 10.20 5.13 6.33
C PHE A 172 9.52 6.49 6.32
N VAL A 173 8.53 6.63 5.44
CA VAL A 173 7.61 7.76 5.44
C VAL A 173 6.19 7.21 5.59
N GLY A 174 5.61 7.37 6.76
CA GLY A 174 4.26 6.92 7.07
C GLY A 174 3.25 8.04 6.90
N HIS A 175 2.28 7.87 5.99
CA HIS A 175 1.13 8.77 5.90
C HIS A 175 -0.05 8.26 6.72
N SER A 176 -0.70 9.13 7.49
CA SER A 176 -1.90 8.76 8.28
C SER A 176 -1.64 7.53 9.18
N ALA A 177 -2.46 6.47 9.11
CA ALA A 177 -2.25 5.25 9.87
C ALA A 177 -0.93 4.53 9.53
N GLY A 178 -0.32 4.79 8.37
CA GLY A 178 0.96 4.21 7.97
C GLY A 178 2.10 4.56 8.93
N ALA A 179 2.05 5.73 9.59
CA ALA A 179 3.03 6.08 10.61
C ALA A 179 2.94 5.15 11.84
N GLN A 180 1.74 4.70 12.20
CA GLN A 180 1.54 3.75 13.30
C GLN A 180 2.03 2.36 12.91
N VAL A 181 1.79 1.94 11.66
CA VAL A 181 2.33 0.67 11.11
C VAL A 181 3.84 0.61 11.27
N VAL A 182 4.56 1.67 10.88
CA VAL A 182 6.02 1.68 11.00
C VAL A 182 6.47 1.69 12.47
N ARG A 183 5.77 2.40 13.36
CA ARG A 183 6.10 2.38 14.80
C ARG A 183 5.95 0.97 15.40
N VAL A 184 4.89 0.26 15.04
CA VAL A 184 4.67 -1.11 15.50
C VAL A 184 5.71 -2.05 14.90
N LEU A 185 6.03 -1.91 13.61
CA LEU A 185 7.12 -2.66 12.98
C LEU A 185 8.46 -2.42 13.70
N HIS A 186 8.80 -1.17 13.98
CA HIS A 186 10.02 -0.80 14.70
C HIS A 186 10.11 -1.48 16.08
N GLN A 187 9.00 -1.51 16.83
CA GLN A 187 8.94 -2.23 18.09
C GLN A 187 9.12 -3.75 17.90
N MET A 188 8.44 -4.34 16.92
CA MET A 188 8.57 -5.77 16.61
C MET A 188 10.01 -6.16 16.23
N LEU A 189 10.73 -5.29 15.53
CA LEU A 189 12.13 -5.50 15.18
C LEU A 189 13.01 -5.52 16.44
N ALA A 190 12.84 -4.56 17.34
CA ALA A 190 13.57 -4.47 18.61
C ALA A 190 13.29 -5.69 19.52
N GLU A 191 12.04 -6.15 19.55
CA GLU A 191 11.60 -7.31 20.33
C GLU A 191 11.92 -8.66 19.69
N LYS A 192 12.54 -8.66 18.49
CA LYS A 192 12.86 -9.88 17.72
C LYS A 192 11.64 -10.75 17.44
N ALA A 193 10.51 -10.10 17.12
CA ALA A 193 9.22 -10.74 16.94
C ALA A 193 9.08 -11.53 15.62
N PHE A 194 10.14 -11.63 14.80
CA PHE A 194 10.17 -12.32 13.51
C PHE A 194 11.07 -13.57 13.58
N PRO A 195 10.51 -14.77 13.85
CA PRO A 195 11.30 -15.99 13.99
C PRO A 195 12.16 -16.29 12.76
N GLY A 196 13.42 -16.66 12.99
CA GLY A 196 14.39 -16.94 11.91
C GLY A 196 15.14 -15.71 11.41
N HIS A 197 14.84 -14.51 11.94
CA HIS A 197 15.57 -13.28 11.65
C HIS A 197 16.12 -12.68 12.93
N ASP A 198 17.41 -12.35 12.94
CA ASP A 198 18.03 -11.63 14.06
C ASP A 198 17.83 -10.13 13.86
N THR A 199 16.60 -9.68 14.11
CA THR A 199 16.20 -8.28 13.88
C THR A 199 16.68 -7.36 15.01
N SER A 200 16.72 -6.06 14.72
CA SER A 200 17.12 -5.00 15.64
C SER A 200 16.40 -3.70 15.25
N GLU A 201 16.20 -2.79 16.20
CA GLU A 201 15.66 -1.45 15.94
C GLU A 201 16.49 -0.68 14.90
N ASP A 202 17.80 -0.94 14.84
CA ASP A 202 18.75 -0.26 13.95
C ASP A 202 18.53 -0.58 12.46
N TRP A 203 17.64 -1.53 12.14
CA TRP A 203 17.19 -1.77 10.77
C TRP A 203 16.39 -0.58 10.21
N VAL A 204 15.89 0.30 11.09
CA VAL A 204 15.17 1.52 10.70
C VAL A 204 16.05 2.75 10.94
N LEU A 205 16.44 3.42 9.86
CA LEU A 205 17.27 4.62 9.97
C LEU A 205 16.46 5.86 10.35
N SER A 206 15.23 5.98 9.84
CA SER A 206 14.32 7.05 10.28
C SER A 206 12.86 6.70 10.00
N LEU A 207 11.98 7.37 10.73
CA LEU A 207 10.55 7.41 10.48
C LEU A 207 10.08 8.87 10.38
N THR A 208 9.59 9.25 9.20
CA THR A 208 8.89 10.53 8.99
C THR A 208 7.38 10.29 8.99
N SER A 209 6.67 10.99 9.88
CA SER A 209 5.21 10.94 9.97
C SER A 209 4.58 12.10 9.19
N LEU A 210 3.80 11.79 8.16
CA LEU A 210 3.00 12.75 7.40
C LEU A 210 1.54 12.63 7.81
N SER A 211 1.03 13.61 8.56
CA SER A 211 -0.35 13.59 9.08
C SER A 211 -0.68 12.30 9.85
N GLY A 212 0.31 11.74 10.55
CA GLY A 212 0.17 10.47 11.26
C GLY A 212 -0.81 10.54 12.41
N ALA A 213 -1.73 9.58 12.51
CA ALA A 213 -2.73 9.49 13.57
C ALA A 213 -2.15 8.90 14.86
N LEU A 214 -1.00 9.39 15.33
CA LEU A 214 -0.19 8.76 16.37
C LEU A 214 -0.90 8.62 17.73
N ASN A 215 -1.89 9.48 18.00
CA ASN A 215 -2.74 9.45 19.18
C ASN A 215 -4.22 9.16 18.82
N GLY A 216 -4.45 8.50 17.68
CA GLY A 216 -5.78 8.27 17.14
C GLY A 216 -6.40 9.50 16.48
N THR A 217 -7.68 9.39 16.10
CA THR A 217 -8.47 10.48 15.51
C THR A 217 -9.91 10.41 15.99
N THR A 218 -10.50 11.56 16.31
CA THR A 218 -11.92 11.66 16.72
C THR A 218 -12.88 11.22 15.62
N ARG A 219 -12.43 11.21 14.35
CA ARG A 219 -13.20 10.74 13.20
C ARG A 219 -13.73 9.32 13.35
N THR A 220 -12.98 8.45 14.03
CA THR A 220 -13.41 7.06 14.29
C THR A 220 -14.75 6.99 15.05
N TYR A 221 -14.99 7.92 15.99
CA TYR A 221 -16.26 8.01 16.71
C TYR A 221 -17.40 8.50 15.83
N TYR A 222 -17.15 9.49 14.96
CA TYR A 222 -18.15 10.01 14.03
C TYR A 222 -18.56 8.98 12.97
N ASP A 223 -17.58 8.23 12.46
CA ASP A 223 -17.80 7.23 11.42
C ASP A 223 -18.30 5.88 12.00
N GLY A 224 -18.44 5.77 13.33
CA GLY A 224 -18.86 4.54 14.01
C GLY A 224 -17.85 3.40 13.87
N MET A 225 -16.59 3.71 13.60
CA MET A 225 -15.53 2.74 13.38
C MET A 225 -14.81 2.44 14.69
N LEU A 226 -14.87 1.20 15.16
CA LEU A 226 -14.00 0.72 16.24
C LEU A 226 -12.61 0.45 15.65
N TYR A 227 -11.75 1.47 15.58
CA TYR A 227 -10.37 1.30 15.15
C TYR A 227 -9.56 0.79 16.35
N VAL A 228 -9.45 -0.52 16.45
CA VAL A 228 -8.73 -1.17 17.55
C VAL A 228 -7.22 -0.99 17.30
N LEU A 229 -6.57 -0.20 18.17
CA LEU A 229 -5.13 0.04 18.20
C LEU A 229 -4.40 -0.97 19.11
N THR A 230 -4.82 -2.24 19.11
CA THR A 230 -4.20 -3.29 19.93
C THR A 230 -3.43 -4.27 19.06
#